data_AF-A0A562S4L1-F1
#
_entry.id   AF-A0A562S4L1-F1
#
_cell.length_a   1.000
_cell.length_b   1.000
_cell.length_c   1.000
_cell.angle_alpha   90.00
_cell.angle_beta   90.00
_cell.angle_gamma   90.00
#
_symmetry.space_group_name_H-M   'P 1'
#
loop_
_entity.id
_entity.type
_entity.pdbx_description
1 polymer ?
#
loop_
_entity_poly.entity_id
_entity_poly.type
_entity_poly.pdbx_seq_one_letter_code
_entity_poly.pdbx_strand_id
1 'polypeptide(L)'
;MNDFLQNLRNQSAAKERRFNKPAKGSHDNNPNTPGHTERRTGQDRRASRMPQGQAPVIREETILALQASLESLIETQRDRIFMEDRKAEAEERKAEALERLADSLDRLLDNISSPSAAPPPPAEENNGTPARENPVRDPEFLDTTEDDVRKTSRKYILKLIEKLRKDNMTYEQIAAYLTDNDYPTFSGRGRWHAQTIHRLCR
;
A
#
# COMPACT_ATOMS: atom_id res chain seq x y z
N MET A 1 -34.01 31.06 32.32
CA MET A 1 -34.38 30.18 31.19
C MET A 1 -34.05 30.76 29.80
N ASN A 2 -33.36 31.92 29.67
CA ASN A 2 -33.07 32.57 28.37
C ASN A 2 -31.65 32.33 27.83
N ASP A 3 -30.70 31.86 28.63
CA ASP A 3 -29.31 31.61 28.19
C ASP A 3 -29.17 30.40 27.25
N PHE A 4 -30.03 29.39 27.44
CA PHE A 4 -29.93 28.15 26.68
C PHE A 4 -30.29 28.34 25.19
N LEU A 5 -31.25 29.22 24.91
CA LEU A 5 -31.67 29.54 23.53
C LEU A 5 -30.73 30.53 22.83
N GLN A 6 -30.03 31.39 23.57
CA GLN A 6 -29.03 32.30 22.99
C GLN A 6 -27.79 31.55 22.51
N ASN A 7 -27.34 30.51 23.23
CA ASN A 7 -26.19 29.71 22.80
C ASN A 7 -26.50 28.89 21.53
N LEU A 8 -27.76 28.48 21.34
CA LEU A 8 -28.21 27.80 20.12
C LEU A 8 -28.30 28.75 18.92
N ARG A 9 -28.70 30.02 19.13
CA ARG A 9 -28.78 31.05 18.07
C ARG A 9 -27.40 31.54 17.61
N ASN A 10 -26.38 31.48 18.47
CA ASN A 10 -25.02 31.96 18.15
C ASN A 10 -24.10 30.88 17.55
N GLN A 11 -24.45 29.59 17.60
CA GLN A 11 -23.60 28.53 17.03
C GLN A 11 -23.64 28.45 15.50
N SER A 12 -24.72 28.91 14.86
CA SER A 12 -24.76 29.04 13.39
C SER A 12 -23.84 30.17 12.91
N ALA A 13 -23.79 31.30 13.62
CA ALA A 13 -22.93 32.44 13.32
C ALA A 13 -21.43 32.17 13.62
N ALA A 14 -21.12 31.26 14.54
CA ALA A 14 -19.74 30.82 14.80
C ALA A 14 -19.17 29.89 13.70
N LYS A 15 -20.04 29.33 12.84
CA LYS A 15 -19.64 28.43 11.76
C LYS A 15 -19.16 29.16 10.50
N GLU A 16 -19.63 30.39 10.25
CA GLU A 16 -19.20 31.21 9.09
C GLU A 16 -17.86 31.94 9.28
N ARG A 17 -17.44 32.24 10.53
CA ARG A 17 -16.20 33.00 10.77
C ARG A 17 -14.91 32.18 10.71
N ARG A 18 -14.96 30.89 10.37
CA ARG A 18 -13.77 30.02 10.25
C ARG A 18 -13.13 30.00 8.86
N PHE A 19 -13.52 30.92 7.96
CA PHE A 19 -12.93 31.06 6.62
C PHE A 19 -11.93 32.20 6.43
N ASN A 20 -11.53 32.97 7.45
CA ASN A 20 -10.49 33.99 7.26
C ASN A 20 -9.37 33.86 8.29
N LYS A 21 -8.22 33.39 7.81
CA LYS A 21 -7.03 33.04 8.58
C LYS A 21 -5.89 33.97 8.18
N PRO A 22 -5.37 34.84 9.06
CA PRO A 22 -4.01 35.36 8.91
C PRO A 22 -3.05 34.48 9.72
N ALA A 23 -1.92 34.15 9.10
CA ALA A 23 -0.84 33.35 9.64
C ALA A 23 -0.18 34.01 10.87
N LYS A 24 0.25 33.18 11.84
CA LYS A 24 1.00 33.55 13.05
C LYS A 24 1.94 32.38 13.37
N GLY A 25 3.25 32.48 13.49
CA GLY A 25 4.20 33.57 13.25
C GLY A 25 5.61 32.94 13.23
N SER A 26 6.43 33.35 12.26
CA SER A 26 7.88 33.12 12.26
C SER A 26 8.51 34.35 12.90
N HIS A 27 9.18 34.16 14.03
CA HIS A 27 9.79 35.23 14.82
C HIS A 27 11.11 35.66 14.15
N ASP A 28 11.03 36.68 13.30
CA ASP A 28 12.20 37.46 12.88
C ASP A 28 12.43 38.62 13.87
N ASN A 29 13.70 38.72 14.28
CA ASN A 29 14.25 39.73 15.16
C ASN A 29 14.08 41.15 14.60
N ASN A 30 13.53 42.08 15.39
CA ASN A 30 13.69 43.51 15.14
C ASN A 30 14.01 44.26 16.45
N PRO A 31 15.21 44.89 16.57
CA PRO A 31 15.71 45.46 17.82
C PRO A 31 15.49 46.97 17.90
N ASN A 32 14.24 47.45 17.78
CA ASN A 32 14.02 48.90 17.92
C ASN A 32 12.58 49.26 18.32
N THR A 33 12.24 49.17 19.60
CA THR A 33 11.14 49.98 20.16
C THR A 33 11.39 50.26 21.65
N PRO A 34 11.68 51.51 22.04
CA PRO A 34 11.97 51.91 23.41
C PRO A 34 10.68 52.20 24.19
N GLY A 35 10.56 51.63 25.38
CA GLY A 35 9.68 52.11 26.44
C GLY A 35 8.37 51.34 26.60
N HIS A 36 8.36 50.37 27.52
CA HIS A 36 7.35 50.38 28.60
C HIS A 36 7.79 49.50 29.78
N THR A 37 8.35 50.17 30.79
CA THR A 37 8.32 49.91 32.24
C THR A 37 8.25 48.48 32.76
N GLU A 38 9.32 48.14 33.47
CA GLU A 38 9.32 47.28 34.66
C GLU A 38 8.11 47.53 35.57
N ARG A 39 7.39 46.45 35.90
CA ARG A 39 6.80 46.28 37.23
C ARG A 39 7.12 44.89 37.76
N ARG A 40 8.11 44.92 38.64
CA ARG A 40 8.62 43.90 39.53
C ARG A 40 7.59 43.62 40.63
N THR A 41 7.02 42.41 40.66
CA THR A 41 6.33 41.79 41.82
C THR A 41 6.20 40.31 41.48
N GLY A 42 6.99 39.36 41.99
CA GLY A 42 7.52 39.27 43.34
C GLY A 42 6.58 38.53 44.29
N GLN A 43 5.68 37.63 43.83
CA GLN A 43 4.85 36.87 44.78
C GLN A 43 4.13 35.58 44.29
N ASP A 44 4.72 34.74 43.43
CA ASP A 44 4.11 33.42 43.10
C ASP A 44 4.96 32.21 43.51
N ARG A 45 5.75 32.36 44.59
CA ARG A 45 6.35 31.23 45.32
C ARG A 45 5.41 30.69 46.42
N ARG A 46 4.12 30.48 46.11
CA ARG A 46 3.28 29.57 46.91
C ARG A 46 3.26 28.23 46.22
N ALA A 47 4.25 27.41 46.60
CA ALA A 47 4.16 25.97 46.47
C ALA A 47 2.86 25.51 47.15
N SER A 48 1.81 25.28 46.36
CA SER A 48 0.70 24.43 46.76
C SER A 48 1.28 23.06 47.04
N ARG A 49 1.39 22.73 48.33
CA ARG A 49 1.52 21.36 48.81
C ARG A 49 0.39 20.55 48.16
N MET A 50 0.73 19.76 47.16
CA MET A 50 -0.11 18.67 46.67
C MET A 50 -0.32 17.71 47.84
N PRO A 51 -1.56 17.30 48.17
CA PRO A 51 -1.77 16.20 49.08
C PRO A 51 -1.26 14.93 48.37
N GLN A 52 -0.19 14.40 48.93
CA GLN A 52 0.38 13.10 48.59
C GLN A 52 -0.65 12.03 48.94
N GLY A 53 -1.18 11.32 47.93
CA GLY A 53 -1.96 10.10 48.17
C GLY A 53 -3.18 9.85 47.30
N GLN A 54 -3.15 10.07 45.99
CA GLN A 54 -4.04 9.34 45.08
C GLN A 54 -3.26 8.99 43.81
N ALA A 55 -2.77 7.75 43.74
CA ALA A 55 -2.51 7.14 42.44
C ALA A 55 -3.85 7.17 41.65
N PRO A 56 -3.84 7.45 40.33
CA PRO A 56 -5.06 7.37 39.55
C PRO A 56 -5.47 5.90 39.54
N VAL A 57 -6.41 5.53 40.42
CA VAL A 57 -7.10 4.27 40.33
C VAL A 57 -7.83 4.32 39.00
N ILE A 58 -7.30 3.60 38.01
CA ILE A 58 -7.98 3.37 36.74
C ILE A 58 -9.31 2.73 37.13
N ARG A 59 -10.38 3.52 37.07
CA ARG A 59 -11.71 3.07 37.48
C ARG A 59 -12.13 1.97 36.51
N GLU A 60 -12.71 0.88 36.99
CA GLU A 60 -13.15 -0.23 36.13
C GLU A 60 -14.05 0.25 34.98
N GLU A 61 -14.84 1.30 35.20
CA GLU A 61 -15.62 1.99 34.17
C GLU A 61 -14.77 2.52 33.00
N THR A 62 -13.58 3.05 33.28
CA THR A 62 -12.65 3.53 32.24
C THR A 62 -12.03 2.39 31.44
N ILE A 63 -11.84 1.22 32.07
CA ILE A 63 -11.34 0.01 31.40
C ILE A 63 -12.42 -0.55 30.48
N LEU A 64 -13.66 -0.62 30.93
CA LEU A 64 -14.80 -1.07 30.12
C LEU A 64 -15.07 -0.11 28.94
N ALA A 65 -14.97 1.20 29.16
CA ALA A 65 -15.09 2.19 28.10
C ALA A 65 -13.97 2.07 27.05
N LEU A 66 -12.72 1.83 27.51
CA LEU A 66 -11.60 1.57 26.61
C LEU A 66 -11.81 0.30 25.80
N GLN A 67 -12.27 -0.78 26.42
CA GLN A 67 -12.57 -2.04 25.74
C GLN A 67 -13.61 -1.85 24.63
N ALA A 68 -14.73 -1.18 24.92
CA ALA A 68 -15.74 -0.87 23.92
C ALA A 68 -15.21 0.02 22.78
N SER A 69 -14.33 0.98 23.10
CA SER A 69 -13.70 1.84 22.08
C SER A 69 -12.73 1.07 21.18
N LEU A 70 -11.96 0.13 21.72
CA LEU A 70 -11.04 -0.72 20.96
C LEU A 70 -11.79 -1.69 20.06
N GLU A 71 -12.91 -2.24 20.54
CA GLU A 71 -13.77 -3.11 19.74
C GLU A 71 -14.41 -2.35 18.58
N SER A 72 -14.91 -1.14 18.83
CA SER A 72 -15.38 -0.24 17.78
C SER A 72 -14.27 0.12 16.79
N LEU A 73 -13.04 0.36 17.27
CA LEU A 73 -11.90 0.66 16.41
C LEU A 73 -11.56 -0.52 15.49
N ILE A 74 -11.57 -1.74 16.02
CA ILE A 74 -11.33 -2.96 15.24
C ILE A 74 -12.37 -3.08 14.12
N GLU A 75 -13.64 -2.83 14.41
CA GLU A 75 -14.70 -2.91 13.41
C GLU A 75 -14.52 -1.85 12.31
N THR A 76 -14.23 -0.60 12.69
CA THR A 76 -13.94 0.45 11.69
C THR A 76 -12.71 0.16 10.84
N GLN A 77 -11.69 -0.50 11.39
CA GLN A 77 -10.51 -0.94 10.63
C GLN A 77 -10.86 -2.06 9.65
N ARG A 78 -11.72 -3.01 10.04
CA ARG A 78 -12.20 -4.07 9.14
C ARG A 78 -12.98 -3.49 7.97
N ASP A 79 -13.90 -2.56 8.24
CA ASP A 79 -14.66 -1.88 7.20
C ASP A 79 -13.74 -1.13 6.24
N ARG A 80 -12.71 -0.45 6.77
CA ARG A 80 -11.73 0.24 5.94
C ARG A 80 -10.96 -0.72 5.04
N ILE A 81 -10.50 -1.85 5.58
CA ILE A 81 -9.79 -2.88 4.80
C ILE A 81 -10.71 -3.40 3.69
N PHE A 82 -11.98 -3.69 4.00
CA PHE A 82 -12.94 -4.15 3.00
C PHE A 82 -13.17 -3.14 1.86
N MET A 83 -13.27 -1.85 2.21
CA MET A 83 -13.42 -0.78 1.22
C MET A 83 -12.15 -0.58 0.38
N GLU A 84 -10.97 -0.70 1.00
CA GLU A 84 -9.68 -0.65 0.29
C GLU A 84 -9.51 -1.85 -0.65
N ASP A 85 -9.89 -3.07 -0.23
CA ASP A 85 -9.85 -4.26 -1.09
C ASP A 85 -10.76 -4.10 -2.31
N ARG A 86 -12.00 -3.61 -2.12
CA ARG A 86 -12.92 -3.31 -3.24
C ARG A 86 -12.36 -2.24 -4.18
N LYS A 87 -11.68 -1.22 -3.64
CA LYS A 87 -11.05 -0.18 -4.44
C LYS A 87 -9.88 -0.75 -5.25
N ALA A 88 -9.04 -1.58 -4.63
CA ALA A 88 -7.93 -2.25 -5.29
C ALA A 88 -8.42 -3.14 -6.44
N GLU A 89 -9.50 -3.89 -6.23
CA GLU A 89 -10.12 -4.74 -7.26
C GLU A 89 -10.68 -3.92 -8.45
N ALA A 90 -11.21 -2.72 -8.20
CA ALA A 90 -11.64 -1.81 -9.26
C ALA A 90 -10.46 -1.19 -10.00
N GLU A 91 -9.38 -0.85 -9.29
CA GLU A 91 -8.14 -0.35 -9.88
C GLU A 91 -7.43 -1.40 -10.74
N GLU A 92 -7.41 -2.67 -10.31
CA GLU A 92 -6.86 -3.78 -11.08
C GLU A 92 -7.58 -3.97 -12.41
N ARG A 93 -8.92 -3.99 -12.42
CA ARG A 93 -9.71 -4.05 -13.66
C ARG A 93 -9.45 -2.86 -14.58
N LYS A 94 -9.27 -1.67 -14.00
CA LYS A 94 -8.93 -0.47 -14.77
C LYS A 94 -7.54 -0.61 -15.40
N ALA A 95 -6.55 -1.11 -14.67
CA ALA A 95 -5.21 -1.35 -15.18
C ALA A 95 -5.22 -2.40 -16.31
N GLU A 96 -5.94 -3.51 -16.13
CA GLU A 96 -6.11 -4.54 -17.16
C GLU A 96 -6.74 -3.99 -18.44
N ALA A 97 -7.77 -3.14 -18.31
CA ALA A 97 -8.38 -2.49 -19.46
C ALA A 97 -7.41 -1.53 -20.17
N LEU A 98 -6.56 -0.82 -19.42
CA LEU A 98 -5.54 0.07 -19.96
C LEU A 98 -4.42 -0.70 -20.67
N GLU A 99 -3.98 -1.83 -20.13
CA GLU A 99 -3.01 -2.72 -20.79
C GLU A 99 -3.56 -3.22 -22.14
N ARG A 100 -4.82 -3.69 -22.16
CA ARG A 100 -5.46 -4.13 -23.42
C ARG A 100 -5.56 -3.01 -24.45
N LEU A 101 -5.81 -1.78 -24.00
CA LEU A 101 -5.82 -0.61 -24.88
C LEU A 101 -4.42 -0.31 -25.41
N ALA A 102 -3.39 -0.35 -24.56
CA ALA A 102 -2.01 -0.17 -24.98
C ALA A 102 -1.59 -1.21 -26.04
N ASP A 103 -1.87 -2.50 -25.78
CA ASP A 103 -1.60 -3.58 -26.75
C ASP A 103 -2.33 -3.36 -28.09
N SER A 104 -3.57 -2.84 -28.04
CA SER A 104 -4.32 -2.54 -29.25
C SER A 104 -3.75 -1.36 -30.04
N LEU A 105 -3.19 -0.37 -29.35
CA LEU A 105 -2.53 0.78 -29.98
C LEU A 105 -1.18 0.38 -30.58
N ASP A 106 -0.40 -0.46 -29.91
CA ASP A 106 0.87 -0.96 -30.44
C ASP A 106 0.65 -1.78 -31.72
N ARG A 107 -0.34 -2.69 -31.73
CA ARG A 107 -0.71 -3.45 -32.94
C ARG A 107 -1.16 -2.54 -34.09
N LEU A 108 -1.90 -1.48 -33.77
CA LEU A 108 -2.36 -0.53 -34.77
C LEU A 108 -1.17 0.27 -35.32
N LEU A 109 -0.23 0.67 -34.46
CA LEU A 109 1.00 1.38 -34.85
C LEU A 109 1.92 0.50 -35.71
N ASP A 110 2.07 -0.78 -35.37
CA ASP A 110 2.80 -1.77 -36.17
C ASP A 110 2.16 -1.96 -37.55
N ASN A 111 0.82 -2.00 -37.61
CA ASN A 111 0.08 -2.14 -38.87
C ASN A 111 0.18 -0.88 -39.76
N ILE A 112 0.34 0.31 -39.18
CA ILE A 112 0.58 1.56 -39.93
C ILE A 112 2.05 1.67 -40.37
N SER A 113 2.98 1.20 -39.54
CA SER A 113 4.42 1.25 -39.80
C SER A 113 4.89 0.17 -40.80
N SER A 114 4.04 -0.79 -41.14
CA SER A 114 4.31 -1.81 -42.16
C SER A 114 3.53 -1.52 -43.46
N PRO A 115 4.07 -0.69 -44.38
CA PRO A 115 3.53 -0.61 -45.73
C PRO A 115 4.00 -1.82 -46.54
N SER A 116 3.04 -2.62 -46.99
CA SER A 116 3.13 -3.47 -48.19
C SER A 116 4.17 -4.60 -48.19
N ALA A 117 3.71 -5.80 -47.85
CA ALA A 117 4.13 -7.01 -48.57
C ALA A 117 2.91 -7.55 -49.32
N ALA A 118 2.91 -7.34 -50.64
CA ALA A 118 1.94 -7.86 -51.59
C ALA A 118 1.80 -9.40 -51.49
N PRO A 119 0.64 -9.97 -51.87
CA PRO A 119 0.41 -11.41 -51.78
C PRO A 119 1.28 -12.17 -52.80
N PRO A 120 1.96 -13.26 -52.42
CA PRO A 120 2.57 -14.15 -53.39
C PRO A 120 1.48 -14.94 -54.17
N PRO A 121 1.62 -15.10 -55.50
CA PRO A 121 0.68 -15.83 -56.35
C PRO A 121 0.65 -17.35 -56.07
N PRO A 122 -0.44 -18.07 -56.45
CA PRO A 122 -0.59 -19.49 -56.21
C PRO A 122 0.01 -20.32 -57.35
N ALA A 123 1.03 -21.12 -57.05
CA ALA A 123 1.60 -22.22 -57.86
C ALA A 123 2.91 -22.64 -57.16
N GLU A 124 3.31 -23.89 -56.94
CA GLU A 124 2.86 -25.22 -57.30
C GLU A 124 3.54 -26.20 -56.32
N GLU A 125 2.98 -27.40 -56.20
CA GLU A 125 3.60 -28.55 -55.55
C GLU A 125 5.04 -28.77 -56.05
N ASN A 126 5.98 -29.11 -55.16
CA ASN A 126 6.85 -30.27 -55.38
C ASN A 126 7.71 -30.61 -54.15
N ASN A 127 7.74 -31.92 -53.89
CA ASN A 127 8.55 -32.65 -52.92
C ASN A 127 10.07 -32.46 -53.14
N GLY A 128 10.82 -32.49 -52.04
CA GLY A 128 12.20 -33.00 -52.05
C GLY A 128 13.19 -32.17 -51.24
N THR A 129 13.41 -32.53 -49.97
CA THR A 129 14.47 -31.95 -49.14
C THR A 129 15.59 -32.98 -48.93
N PRO A 130 16.84 -32.71 -49.37
CA PRO A 130 18.02 -33.33 -48.80
C PRO A 130 18.81 -32.34 -47.93
N ALA A 131 19.38 -32.87 -46.86
CA ALA A 131 20.18 -32.17 -45.86
C ALA A 131 21.52 -31.64 -46.41
N ARG A 132 22.00 -30.49 -45.91
CA ARG A 132 23.41 -30.29 -45.53
C ARG A 132 23.63 -29.07 -44.64
N GLU A 133 24.63 -29.25 -43.79
CA GLU A 133 24.99 -28.55 -42.55
C GLU A 133 25.84 -27.28 -42.75
N ASN A 134 26.07 -26.60 -41.61
CA ASN A 134 27.22 -25.78 -41.17
C ASN A 134 27.06 -24.22 -41.14
N PRO A 135 27.80 -23.49 -40.25
CA PRO A 135 27.58 -23.38 -38.80
C PRO A 135 27.84 -21.93 -38.25
N VAL A 136 27.79 -21.76 -36.91
CA VAL A 136 28.35 -20.64 -36.09
C VAL A 136 27.51 -19.37 -35.94
N ARG A 137 26.86 -19.18 -34.77
CA ARG A 137 27.35 -18.33 -33.65
C ARG A 137 26.35 -18.34 -32.48
N ASP A 138 26.86 -18.58 -31.28
CA ASP A 138 26.12 -18.59 -30.01
C ASP A 138 25.36 -17.27 -29.74
N PRO A 139 24.20 -17.36 -29.09
CA PRO A 139 24.13 -16.85 -27.73
C PRO A 139 23.66 -17.94 -26.77
N GLU A 140 24.29 -17.96 -25.61
CA GLU A 140 23.96 -18.73 -24.42
C GLU A 140 22.44 -18.86 -24.20
N PHE A 141 21.83 -19.91 -24.74
CA PHE A 141 20.50 -20.32 -24.32
C PHE A 141 20.67 -21.10 -23.04
N LEU A 142 20.45 -20.39 -21.94
CA LEU A 142 20.29 -20.93 -20.59
C LEU A 142 19.44 -22.21 -20.64
N ASP A 143 20.05 -23.27 -20.15
CA ASP A 143 19.49 -24.58 -19.92
C ASP A 143 18.33 -24.46 -18.91
N THR A 144 17.14 -24.08 -19.37
CA THR A 144 15.92 -24.15 -18.55
C THR A 144 15.60 -25.61 -18.33
N THR A 145 16.17 -26.17 -17.28
CA THR A 145 15.82 -27.50 -16.79
C THR A 145 14.32 -27.55 -16.50
N GLU A 146 13.65 -28.67 -16.77
CA GLU A 146 12.21 -28.84 -16.48
C GLU A 146 11.85 -28.50 -15.02
N ASP A 147 12.83 -28.58 -14.12
CA ASP A 147 12.69 -28.22 -12.71
C ASP A 147 12.50 -26.72 -12.49
N ASP A 148 13.04 -25.83 -13.34
CA ASP A 148 12.81 -24.38 -13.22
C ASP A 148 11.40 -23.99 -13.69
N VAL A 149 10.85 -24.69 -14.68
CA VAL A 149 9.43 -24.55 -15.08
C VAL A 149 8.49 -25.04 -13.96
N ARG A 150 8.91 -26.05 -13.20
CA ARG A 150 8.15 -26.54 -12.04
C ARG A 150 8.24 -25.59 -10.84
N LYS A 151 9.41 -25.00 -10.58
CA LYS A 151 9.59 -24.02 -9.49
C LYS A 151 8.80 -22.72 -9.71
N THR A 152 8.64 -22.31 -10.96
CA THR A 152 7.84 -21.13 -11.35
C THR A 152 6.32 -21.40 -11.34
N SER A 153 5.91 -22.67 -11.31
CA SER A 153 4.50 -23.04 -11.33
C SER A 153 3.79 -22.63 -10.05
N ARG A 154 2.76 -21.78 -10.18
CA ARG A 154 1.92 -21.32 -9.05
C ARG A 154 1.43 -22.44 -8.13
N LYS A 155 1.00 -23.57 -8.72
CA LYS A 155 0.54 -24.76 -7.96
C LYS A 155 1.66 -25.39 -7.12
N TYR A 156 2.89 -25.37 -7.60
CA TYR A 156 4.05 -25.91 -6.89
C TYR A 156 4.40 -25.03 -5.69
N ILE A 157 4.45 -23.71 -5.89
CA ILE A 157 4.71 -22.73 -4.83
C ILE A 157 3.67 -22.83 -3.71
N LEU A 158 2.38 -22.98 -4.05
CA LEU A 158 1.32 -23.17 -3.05
C LEU A 158 1.51 -24.45 -2.23
N LYS A 159 1.84 -25.58 -2.89
CA LYS A 159 2.12 -26.84 -2.19
C LYS A 159 3.37 -26.74 -1.31
N LEU A 160 4.39 -26.00 -1.76
CA LEU A 160 5.61 -25.75 -1.00
C LEU A 160 5.31 -24.94 0.26
N ILE A 161 4.52 -23.86 0.13
CA ILE A 161 4.07 -23.06 1.28
C ILE A 161 3.29 -23.93 2.28
N GLU A 162 2.38 -24.78 1.80
CA GLU A 162 1.61 -25.68 2.68
C GLU A 162 2.52 -26.68 3.42
N LYS A 163 3.55 -27.21 2.75
CA LYS A 163 4.56 -28.08 3.37
C LYS A 163 5.33 -27.34 4.46
N LEU A 164 5.83 -26.14 4.19
CA LEU A 164 6.58 -25.35 5.17
C LEU A 164 5.72 -24.94 6.39
N ARG A 165 4.39 -24.79 6.19
CA ARG A 165 3.46 -24.58 7.30
C ARG A 165 3.26 -25.83 8.16
N LYS A 166 3.25 -27.03 7.57
CA LYS A 166 3.26 -28.30 8.31
C LYS A 166 4.54 -28.47 9.13
N ASP A 167 5.64 -27.90 8.66
CA ASP A 167 6.93 -27.87 9.36
C ASP A 167 6.99 -26.76 10.45
N ASN A 168 5.87 -26.13 10.80
CA ASN A 168 5.71 -25.07 11.81
C ASN A 168 6.55 -23.80 11.57
N MET A 169 6.95 -23.51 10.33
CA MET A 169 7.63 -22.25 10.02
C MET A 169 6.68 -21.05 10.13
N THR A 170 7.20 -19.93 10.62
CA THR A 170 6.44 -18.67 10.66
C THR A 170 6.28 -18.10 9.26
N TYR A 171 5.26 -17.28 9.04
CA TYR A 171 5.01 -16.67 7.72
C TYR A 171 6.19 -15.82 7.22
N GLU A 172 6.93 -15.22 8.15
CA GLU A 172 8.11 -14.42 7.86
C GLU A 172 9.31 -15.29 7.45
N GLN A 173 9.48 -16.44 8.10
CA GLN A 173 10.49 -17.43 7.71
C GLN A 173 10.20 -18.04 6.34
N ILE A 174 8.93 -18.31 6.03
CA ILE A 174 8.53 -18.83 4.71
C ILE A 174 8.78 -17.79 3.63
N ALA A 175 8.49 -16.51 3.88
CA ALA A 175 8.75 -15.43 2.95
C ALA A 175 10.25 -15.22 2.71
N ALA A 176 11.07 -15.29 3.76
CA ALA A 176 12.52 -15.27 3.64
C ALA A 176 13.02 -16.46 2.80
N TYR A 177 12.59 -17.68 3.14
CA TYR A 177 12.96 -18.90 2.42
C TYR A 177 12.62 -18.83 0.93
N LEU A 178 11.42 -18.37 0.58
CA LEU A 178 11.02 -18.25 -0.83
C LEU A 178 11.83 -17.19 -1.58
N THR A 179 12.26 -16.14 -0.88
CA THR A 179 13.10 -15.11 -1.49
C THR A 179 14.55 -15.57 -1.64
N ASP A 180 15.09 -16.29 -0.66
CA ASP A 180 16.47 -16.77 -0.67
C ASP A 180 16.69 -17.92 -1.67
N ASN A 181 15.61 -18.60 -2.08
CA ASN A 181 15.63 -19.64 -3.12
C ASN A 181 15.13 -19.12 -4.49
N ASP A 182 15.04 -17.80 -4.68
CA ASP A 182 14.66 -17.14 -5.93
C ASP A 182 13.31 -17.61 -6.53
N TYR A 183 12.34 -17.96 -5.67
CA TYR A 183 11.00 -18.29 -6.16
C TYR A 183 10.28 -17.02 -6.62
N PRO A 184 9.72 -16.99 -7.85
CA PRO A 184 9.01 -15.82 -8.34
C PRO A 184 7.74 -15.57 -7.51
N THR A 185 7.50 -14.30 -7.17
CA THR A 185 6.24 -13.90 -6.55
C THR A 185 5.09 -14.02 -7.56
N PHE A 186 3.85 -14.16 -7.10
CA PHE A 186 2.69 -14.23 -8.00
C PHE A 186 2.44 -12.94 -8.80
N SER A 187 2.98 -11.81 -8.32
CA SER A 187 2.96 -10.55 -9.05
C SER A 187 4.12 -10.42 -10.07
N GLY A 188 5.04 -11.39 -10.11
CA GLY A 188 6.22 -11.37 -10.98
C GLY A 188 7.26 -10.29 -10.63
N ARG A 189 7.08 -9.58 -9.51
CA ARG A 189 7.95 -8.47 -9.08
C ARG A 189 8.14 -8.48 -7.56
N GLY A 190 9.36 -8.19 -7.13
CA GLY A 190 9.70 -7.99 -5.72
C GLY A 190 9.97 -9.26 -4.92
N ARG A 191 10.07 -9.10 -3.60
CA ARG A 191 10.36 -10.15 -2.61
C ARG A 191 9.07 -10.75 -2.06
N TRP A 192 9.13 -11.96 -1.53
CA TRP A 192 8.01 -12.51 -0.80
C TRP A 192 7.79 -11.75 0.51
N HIS A 193 6.52 -11.46 0.82
CA HIS A 193 6.12 -10.82 2.07
C HIS A 193 5.27 -11.76 2.91
N ALA A 194 5.48 -11.74 4.23
CA ALA A 194 4.73 -12.58 5.17
C ALA A 194 3.21 -12.40 5.05
N GLN A 195 2.76 -11.17 4.78
CA GLN A 195 1.36 -10.86 4.56
C GLN A 195 0.78 -11.59 3.33
N THR A 196 1.56 -11.69 2.25
CA THR A 196 1.16 -12.43 1.05
C THR A 196 1.01 -13.92 1.37
N ILE A 197 1.95 -14.52 2.09
CA ILE A 197 1.87 -15.92 2.52
C ILE A 197 0.64 -16.15 3.41
N HIS A 198 0.36 -15.24 4.35
CA HIS A 198 -0.81 -15.35 5.23
C HIS A 198 -2.13 -15.37 4.45
N ARG A 199 -2.27 -14.51 3.42
CA ARG A 199 -3.45 -14.49 2.54
C ARG A 199 -3.62 -15.80 1.75
N LEU A 200 -2.53 -16.46 1.40
CA LEU A 200 -2.53 -17.71 0.64
C LEU A 200 -2.84 -18.96 1.49
N CYS A 201 -2.73 -18.86 2.80
CA CYS A 201 -2.99 -19.94 3.75
C CYS A 201 -4.36 -19.86 4.44
N ARG A 202 -5.23 -18.93 4.03
CA ARG A 202 -6.60 -18.78 4.54
C ARG A 202 -7.57 -19.62 3.73
#